data_AF-A0AAV4ZZL1-F1
#
_entry.id   AF-A0AAV4ZZL1-F1
#
_cell.length_a   1.000
_cell.length_b   1.000
_cell.length_c   1.000
_cell.angle_alpha   90.00
_cell.angle_beta   90.00
_cell.angle_gamma   90.00
#
_symmetry.space_group_name_H-M   'P 1'
#
loop_
_entity.id
_entity.type
_entity.pdbx_description
1 polymer ?
#
loop_
_entity_poly.entity_id
_entity_poly.type
_entity_poly.pdbx_seq_one_letter_code
_entity_poly.pdbx_strand_id
1 'polypeptide(L)'
;MATLFHPGAIAQAISDAKLDATELDGIAFTRGPGMKACLSVCANAAKGIAAVLKKPLVGVHHMVVKEHPTYPFITLLISGGHTLLLLALSSSHFSTLATTVDISIGNAYDRVSHLLGIKWGSLGPGAALEKLCADNPVPMHSFHKMKSSLPNPGELIFSYSGMLSAFQRYLENISHDDELTEQRKAEIAWTFQHHAIEQLESKLSLGLKWCDRHGHDIKHVVVSGGVANNAAMIAWASMERFLKNDHDSYDIDLRSEWSIEDLNS
;
A
#
# COMPACT_ATOMS: atom_id res chain seq x y z
N MET A 1 14.39 -17.15 32.09
CA MET A 1 14.23 -16.67 30.71
C MET A 1 12.98 -15.81 30.66
N ALA A 2 13.12 -14.49 30.47
CA ALA A 2 11.97 -13.62 30.34
C ALA A 2 11.31 -13.91 29.00
N THR A 3 10.04 -14.36 29.02
CA THR A 3 9.24 -14.50 27.82
C THR A 3 9.04 -13.11 27.23
N LEU A 4 9.79 -12.76 26.19
CA LEU A 4 9.57 -11.54 25.44
C LEU A 4 8.18 -11.62 24.82
N PHE A 5 7.24 -10.83 25.37
CA PHE A 5 5.91 -10.72 24.79
C PHE A 5 6.03 -9.86 23.53
N HIS A 6 6.27 -10.52 22.40
CA HIS A 6 6.30 -9.84 21.11
C HIS A 6 4.88 -9.44 20.72
N PRO A 7 4.64 -8.21 20.21
CA PRO A 7 3.39 -7.86 19.56
C PRO A 7 3.03 -8.94 18.52
N GLY A 8 1.75 -9.32 18.42
CA GLY A 8 1.33 -10.52 17.68
C GLY A 8 1.89 -10.62 16.25
N ALA A 9 1.95 -9.50 15.52
CA ALA A 9 2.53 -9.46 14.17
C ALA A 9 4.05 -9.75 14.16
N ILE A 10 4.79 -9.29 15.16
CA ILE A 10 6.24 -9.52 15.30
C ILE A 10 6.50 -10.98 15.69
N ALA A 11 5.72 -11.51 16.64
CA ALA A 11 5.80 -12.91 17.04
C ALA A 11 5.58 -13.85 15.85
N GLN A 12 4.54 -13.56 15.05
CA GLN A 12 4.23 -14.33 13.85
C GLN A 12 5.35 -14.24 12.82
N ALA A 13 5.88 -13.04 12.55
CA ALA A 13 6.96 -12.86 11.58
C ALA A 13 8.24 -13.64 11.95
N ILE A 14 8.62 -13.64 13.23
CA ILE A 14 9.77 -14.41 13.73
C ILE A 14 9.51 -15.92 13.59
N SER A 15 8.29 -16.37 13.93
CA SER A 15 7.88 -17.76 13.77
C SER A 15 7.89 -18.21 12.29
N ASP A 16 7.37 -17.38 11.39
CA ASP A 16 7.32 -17.67 9.95
C ASP A 16 8.73 -17.73 9.34
N ALA A 17 9.65 -16.87 9.83
CA ALA A 17 11.06 -16.88 9.46
C ALA A 17 11.83 -18.08 10.03
N LYS A 18 11.24 -18.82 10.99
CA LYS A 18 11.87 -19.93 11.73
C LYS A 18 13.17 -19.50 12.42
N LEU A 19 13.16 -18.31 13.00
CA LEU A 19 14.28 -17.74 13.75
C LEU A 19 13.91 -17.60 15.23
N ASP A 20 14.90 -17.57 16.10
CA ASP A 20 14.79 -17.01 17.44
C ASP A 20 15.03 -15.50 17.39
N ALA A 21 14.35 -14.73 18.26
CA ALA A 21 14.51 -13.28 18.30
C ALA A 21 15.97 -12.85 18.58
N THR A 22 16.75 -13.66 19.30
CA THR A 22 18.16 -13.39 19.60
C THR A 22 19.08 -13.50 18.38
N GLU A 23 18.64 -14.19 17.33
CA GLU A 23 19.36 -14.35 16.07
C GLU A 23 19.25 -13.11 15.17
N LEU A 24 18.38 -12.15 15.49
CA LEU A 24 18.26 -10.91 14.73
C LEU A 24 19.54 -10.07 14.84
N ASP A 25 20.06 -9.58 13.71
CA ASP A 25 21.26 -8.73 13.68
C ASP A 25 20.97 -7.26 14.02
N GLY A 26 19.73 -6.81 13.83
CA GLY A 26 19.31 -5.43 14.03
C GLY A 26 17.80 -5.27 13.90
N ILE A 27 17.29 -4.13 14.34
CA ILE A 27 15.86 -3.81 14.30
C ILE A 27 15.66 -2.50 13.57
N ALA A 28 14.78 -2.51 12.56
CA ALA A 28 14.42 -1.32 11.82
C ALA A 28 12.95 -0.98 11.99
N PHE A 29 12.62 0.31 11.96
CA PHE A 29 11.26 0.79 12.03
C PHE A 29 11.05 2.05 11.20
N THR A 30 9.82 2.29 10.76
CA THR A 30 9.49 3.58 10.12
C THR A 30 9.49 4.69 11.17
N ARG A 31 10.41 5.64 11.04
CA ARG A 31 10.51 6.82 11.93
C ARG A 31 9.56 7.95 11.48
N GLY A 32 9.21 7.97 10.20
CA GLY A 32 8.22 8.86 9.59
C GLY A 32 8.52 9.14 8.11
N PRO A 33 7.76 10.01 7.43
CA PRO A 33 6.58 10.72 7.94
C PRO A 33 5.39 9.76 8.17
N GLY A 34 4.37 10.23 8.89
CA GLY A 34 3.16 9.45 9.16
C GLY A 34 2.39 9.89 10.41
N MET A 35 1.24 9.25 10.66
CA MET A 35 0.41 9.58 11.80
C MET A 35 1.13 9.27 13.12
N LYS A 36 1.36 10.30 13.95
CA LYS A 36 2.18 10.22 15.17
C LYS A 36 1.78 9.08 16.11
N ALA A 37 0.48 8.83 16.28
CA ALA A 37 -0.03 7.74 17.09
C ALA A 37 0.43 6.36 16.58
N CYS A 38 0.29 6.08 15.28
CA CYS A 38 0.73 4.82 14.68
C CYS A 38 2.26 4.67 14.73
N LEU A 39 2.99 5.74 14.39
CA LEU A 39 4.46 5.75 14.47
C LEU A 39 4.96 5.46 15.89
N SER A 40 4.26 5.98 16.91
CA SER A 40 4.64 5.77 18.32
C SER A 40 4.48 4.33 18.76
N VAL A 41 3.42 3.64 18.32
CA VAL A 41 3.24 2.21 18.63
C VAL A 41 4.36 1.38 18.02
N CYS A 42 4.69 1.61 16.74
CA CYS A 42 5.77 0.88 16.06
C CYS A 42 7.14 1.19 16.66
N ALA A 43 7.44 2.47 16.93
CA ALA A 43 8.73 2.88 17.49
C ALA A 43 8.95 2.34 18.90
N ASN A 44 7.93 2.36 19.75
CA ASN A 44 8.05 1.82 21.10
C ASN A 44 8.31 0.32 21.10
N ALA A 45 7.64 -0.43 20.22
CA ALA A 45 7.89 -1.86 20.05
C ALA A 45 9.33 -2.11 19.57
N ALA A 46 9.78 -1.40 18.52
CA ALA A 46 11.12 -1.56 17.96
C ALA A 46 12.22 -1.21 18.98
N LYS A 47 12.10 -0.06 19.65
CA LYS A 47 13.02 0.38 20.72
C LYS A 47 13.07 -0.63 21.86
N GLY A 48 11.92 -1.12 22.32
CA GLY A 48 11.83 -2.09 23.40
C GLY A 48 12.55 -3.41 23.07
N ILE A 49 12.28 -3.97 21.88
CA ILE A 49 12.93 -5.21 21.44
C ILE A 49 14.44 -4.98 21.26
N ALA A 50 14.84 -3.86 20.65
CA ALA A 50 16.24 -3.54 20.39
C ALA A 50 17.03 -3.40 21.70
N ALA A 51 16.45 -2.70 22.68
CA ALA A 51 17.04 -2.51 24.00
C ALA A 51 17.18 -3.84 24.77
N VAL A 52 16.15 -4.69 24.77
CA VAL A 52 16.20 -5.98 25.48
C VAL A 52 17.20 -6.93 24.84
N LEU A 53 17.20 -7.04 23.51
CA LEU A 53 18.11 -7.91 22.78
C LEU A 53 19.52 -7.32 22.62
N LYS A 54 19.70 -6.04 23.00
CA LYS A 54 20.91 -5.25 22.77
C LYS A 54 21.34 -5.27 21.30
N LYS A 55 20.36 -5.13 20.41
CA LYS A 55 20.58 -5.13 18.95
C LYS A 55 20.49 -3.71 18.40
N PRO A 56 21.30 -3.36 17.40
CA PRO A 56 21.25 -2.05 16.79
C PRO A 56 19.86 -1.67 16.27
N LEU A 57 19.51 -0.40 16.36
CA LEU A 57 18.21 0.15 15.96
C LEU A 57 18.38 1.13 14.80
N VAL A 58 17.51 1.06 13.80
CA VAL A 58 17.53 1.95 12.63
C VAL A 58 16.13 2.52 12.36
N GLY A 59 16.00 3.84 12.44
CA GLY A 59 14.84 4.60 12.01
C GLY A 59 14.91 4.89 10.51
N VAL A 60 13.91 4.43 9.76
CA VAL A 60 13.86 4.53 8.31
C VAL A 60 12.78 5.52 7.87
N HIS A 61 13.06 6.28 6.81
CA HIS A 61 12.08 7.14 6.19
C HIS A 61 11.04 6.33 5.42
N HIS A 62 9.76 6.60 5.64
CA HIS A 62 8.65 5.83 5.08
C HIS A 62 8.66 5.77 3.55
N MET A 63 9.17 6.84 2.92
CA MET A 63 9.27 7.00 1.46
C MET A 63 10.65 6.64 0.89
N VAL A 64 11.51 5.93 1.63
CA VAL A 64 12.82 5.53 1.09
C VAL A 64 12.63 4.64 -0.13
N VAL A 65 13.45 4.86 -1.16
CA VAL A 65 13.41 4.14 -2.44
C VAL A 65 14.85 3.95 -2.93
N LYS A 66 15.10 2.86 -3.68
CA LYS A 66 16.44 2.50 -4.16
C LYS A 66 17.04 3.54 -5.11
N GLU A 67 16.20 4.15 -5.94
CA GLU A 67 16.56 5.31 -6.76
C GLU A 67 15.60 6.45 -6.41
N HIS A 68 16.16 7.58 -5.98
CA HIS A 68 15.35 8.75 -5.66
C HIS A 68 14.74 9.31 -6.95
N PRO A 69 13.40 9.46 -7.02
CA PRO A 69 12.78 10.08 -8.17
C PRO A 69 13.29 11.53 -8.29
N THR A 70 13.75 11.91 -9.48
CA THR A 70 14.12 13.30 -9.74
C THR A 70 12.87 14.13 -9.91
N TYR A 71 12.81 15.28 -9.24
CA TYR A 71 11.76 16.26 -9.48
C TYR A 71 11.85 16.87 -10.90
N PRO A 72 10.71 17.27 -11.49
CA PRO A 72 9.36 16.95 -11.02
C PRO A 72 8.99 15.49 -11.32
N PHE A 73 8.22 14.86 -10.43
CA PHE A 73 7.69 13.50 -10.64
C PHE A 73 6.22 13.42 -10.26
N ILE A 74 5.52 12.41 -10.77
CA ILE A 74 4.13 12.15 -10.39
C ILE A 74 4.09 10.98 -9.40
N THR A 75 3.24 11.06 -8.38
CA THR A 75 3.05 9.98 -7.41
C THR A 75 1.59 9.61 -7.28
N LEU A 76 1.35 8.30 -7.27
CA LEU A 76 0.06 7.69 -7.01
C LEU A 76 0.05 7.13 -5.59
N LEU A 77 -0.74 7.73 -4.70
CA LEU A 77 -0.92 7.27 -3.32
C LEU A 77 -2.22 6.46 -3.22
N ILE A 78 -2.09 5.15 -3.05
CA ILE A 78 -3.19 4.18 -2.96
C ILE A 78 -3.15 3.43 -1.62
N SER A 79 -4.12 3.73 -0.76
CA SER A 79 -4.27 3.10 0.56
C SER A 79 -5.74 2.83 0.88
N GLY A 80 -6.00 2.23 2.05
CA GLY A 80 -7.37 2.07 2.57
C GLY A 80 -8.12 3.40 2.76
N GLY A 81 -7.42 4.53 2.92
CA GLY A 81 -8.05 5.85 3.13
C GLY A 81 -7.86 6.85 1.99
N HIS A 82 -6.92 6.60 1.07
CA HIS A 82 -6.53 7.59 0.06
C HIS A 82 -6.43 6.99 -1.33
N THR A 83 -6.83 7.77 -2.32
CA THR A 83 -6.52 7.55 -3.73
C THR A 83 -6.22 8.89 -4.34
N LEU A 84 -4.94 9.24 -4.41
CA LEU A 84 -4.45 10.54 -4.85
C LEU A 84 -3.47 10.38 -6.00
N LEU A 85 -3.56 11.28 -6.96
CA LEU A 85 -2.53 11.52 -7.96
C LEU A 85 -1.95 12.91 -7.70
N LEU A 86 -0.67 12.95 -7.34
CA LEU A 86 0.01 14.18 -6.95
C LEU A 86 1.17 14.45 -7.92
N LEU A 87 1.37 15.70 -8.27
CA LEU A 87 2.58 16.21 -8.88
C LEU A 87 3.50 16.72 -7.78
N ALA A 88 4.67 16.10 -7.64
CA ALA A 88 5.72 16.55 -6.74
C ALA A 88 6.68 17.45 -7.53
N LEU A 89 6.79 18.72 -7.14
CA LEU A 89 7.71 19.69 -7.74
C LEU A 89 9.00 19.86 -6.93
N SER A 90 8.92 19.65 -5.61
CA SER A 90 10.03 19.58 -4.66
C SER A 90 9.56 18.78 -3.43
N SER A 91 10.38 18.61 -2.41
CA SER A 91 9.98 17.90 -1.19
C SER A 91 8.92 18.59 -0.36
N SER A 92 8.74 19.89 -0.56
CA SER A 92 7.80 20.72 0.19
C SER A 92 6.65 21.20 -0.67
N HIS A 93 6.69 20.94 -1.98
CA HIS A 93 5.69 21.41 -2.92
C HIS A 93 5.06 20.26 -3.69
N PHE A 94 3.83 19.93 -3.30
CA PHE A 94 2.97 18.96 -3.95
C PHE A 94 1.70 19.62 -4.46
N SER A 95 1.31 19.32 -5.69
CA SER A 95 0.03 19.72 -6.27
C SER A 95 -0.85 18.49 -6.48
N THR A 96 -2.07 18.51 -5.94
CA THR A 96 -3.04 17.43 -6.16
C THR A 96 -3.63 17.55 -7.55
N LEU A 97 -3.30 16.60 -8.43
CA LEU A 97 -3.88 16.52 -9.77
C LEU A 97 -5.24 15.83 -9.74
N ALA A 98 -5.37 14.75 -8.96
CA ALA A 98 -6.61 14.02 -8.77
C ALA A 98 -6.75 13.48 -7.34
N THR A 99 -7.98 13.44 -6.86
CA THR A 99 -8.39 12.72 -5.63
C THR A 99 -9.66 11.92 -5.91
N THR A 100 -9.98 10.97 -5.04
CA THR A 100 -11.31 10.37 -5.02
C THR A 100 -12.36 11.36 -4.50
N VAL A 101 -13.53 11.39 -5.12
CA VAL A 101 -14.71 12.14 -4.65
C VAL A 101 -15.64 11.30 -3.77
N ASP A 102 -15.38 9.99 -3.65
CA ASP A 102 -16.20 9.07 -2.88
C ASP A 102 -15.38 8.22 -1.89
N ILE A 103 -15.10 6.96 -2.23
CA ILE A 103 -14.32 6.02 -1.43
C ILE A 103 -12.95 5.83 -2.07
N SER A 104 -11.96 5.46 -1.26
CA SER A 104 -10.65 5.05 -1.77
C SER A 104 -10.73 3.70 -2.48
N ILE A 105 -9.75 3.42 -3.34
CA ILE A 105 -9.59 2.10 -3.96
C ILE A 105 -9.40 1.01 -2.91
N GLY A 106 -8.65 1.25 -1.83
CA GLY A 106 -8.45 0.27 -0.77
C GLY A 106 -9.75 -0.07 -0.04
N ASN A 107 -10.60 0.92 0.26
CA ASN A 107 -11.93 0.67 0.84
C ASN A 107 -12.84 -0.10 -0.13
N ALA A 108 -12.75 0.20 -1.43
CA ALA A 108 -13.48 -0.55 -2.46
C ALA A 108 -13.05 -2.03 -2.49
N TYR A 109 -11.75 -2.31 -2.44
CA TYR A 109 -11.21 -3.68 -2.32
C TYR A 109 -11.74 -4.40 -1.07
N ASP A 110 -11.69 -3.74 0.09
CA ASP A 110 -12.17 -4.33 1.33
C ASP A 110 -13.67 -4.68 1.25
N ARG A 111 -14.49 -3.76 0.74
CA ARG A 111 -15.93 -3.99 0.57
C ARG A 111 -16.25 -5.11 -0.40
N VAL A 112 -15.52 -5.22 -1.51
CA VAL A 112 -15.71 -6.33 -2.45
C VAL A 112 -15.32 -7.67 -1.81
N SER A 113 -14.24 -7.71 -1.03
CA SER A 113 -13.87 -8.91 -0.26
C SER A 113 -14.98 -9.35 0.67
N HIS A 114 -15.62 -8.41 1.37
CA HIS A 114 -16.76 -8.68 2.24
C HIS A 114 -17.98 -9.20 1.47
N LEU A 115 -18.32 -8.57 0.33
CA LEU A 115 -19.47 -8.96 -0.50
C LEU A 115 -19.32 -10.38 -1.06
N LEU A 116 -18.09 -10.80 -1.38
CA LEU A 116 -17.78 -12.14 -1.86
C LEU A 116 -17.67 -13.18 -0.73
N GLY A 117 -17.78 -12.76 0.53
CA GLY A 117 -17.66 -13.65 1.69
C GLY A 117 -16.28 -14.30 1.80
N ILE A 118 -15.23 -13.61 1.32
CA ILE A 118 -13.85 -14.11 1.38
C ILE A 118 -13.39 -14.06 2.84
N LYS A 119 -12.87 -15.18 3.35
CA LYS A 119 -12.29 -15.23 4.70
C LYS A 119 -10.87 -14.68 4.65
N TRP A 120 -10.57 -13.65 5.45
CA TRP A 120 -9.28 -12.95 5.37
C TRP A 120 -8.19 -13.41 6.35
N GLY A 121 -8.44 -14.37 7.25
CA GLY A 121 -7.37 -14.98 8.07
C GLY A 121 -6.48 -13.95 8.78
N SER A 122 -5.16 -14.05 8.59
CA SER A 122 -4.17 -13.05 9.07
C SER A 122 -3.97 -11.86 8.12
N LEU A 123 -4.60 -11.87 6.94
CA LEU A 123 -4.56 -10.81 5.94
C LEU A 123 -5.66 -9.76 6.20
N GLY A 124 -5.48 -8.57 5.60
CA GLY A 124 -6.58 -7.61 5.45
C GLY A 124 -7.57 -8.07 4.36
N PRO A 125 -8.83 -7.58 4.37
CA PRO A 125 -9.85 -8.01 3.40
C PRO A 125 -9.41 -7.80 1.94
N GLY A 126 -8.91 -6.62 1.57
CA GLY A 126 -8.41 -6.35 0.22
C GLY A 126 -7.26 -7.24 -0.21
N ALA A 127 -6.32 -7.55 0.71
CA ALA A 127 -5.20 -8.46 0.44
C ALA A 127 -5.66 -9.92 0.30
N ALA A 128 -6.70 -10.33 1.01
CA ALA A 128 -7.30 -11.65 0.85
C ALA A 128 -8.00 -11.79 -0.52
N LEU A 129 -8.63 -10.71 -1.01
CA LEU A 129 -9.18 -10.66 -2.37
C LEU A 129 -8.08 -10.79 -3.43
N GLU A 130 -6.96 -10.07 -3.27
CA GLU A 130 -5.80 -10.21 -4.15
C GLU A 130 -5.22 -11.62 -4.15
N LYS A 131 -5.09 -12.22 -2.96
CA LYS A 131 -4.62 -13.59 -2.82
C LYS A 131 -5.55 -14.59 -3.51
N LEU A 132 -6.86 -14.43 -3.38
CA LEU A 132 -7.84 -15.31 -4.04
C LEU A 132 -7.64 -15.30 -5.57
N CYS A 133 -7.46 -14.11 -6.17
CA CYS A 133 -7.19 -13.97 -7.60
C CYS A 133 -5.85 -14.61 -8.01
N ALA A 134 -4.81 -14.44 -7.21
CA ALA A 134 -3.48 -14.97 -7.49
C ALA A 134 -3.45 -16.51 -7.41
N ASP A 135 -4.13 -17.08 -6.41
CA ASP A 135 -4.20 -18.53 -6.18
C ASP A 135 -5.11 -19.24 -7.20
N ASN A 136 -6.03 -18.51 -7.86
CA ASN A 136 -6.99 -19.04 -8.83
C ASN A 136 -6.94 -18.26 -10.15
N PRO A 137 -5.97 -18.56 -11.04
CA PRO A 137 -5.80 -17.83 -12.29
C PRO A 137 -7.06 -17.88 -13.15
N VAL A 138 -7.55 -16.70 -13.55
CA VAL A 138 -8.73 -16.56 -14.38
C VAL A 138 -8.30 -16.45 -15.85
N PRO A 139 -8.80 -17.31 -16.76
CA PRO A 139 -8.52 -17.16 -18.18
C PRO A 139 -9.02 -15.79 -18.68
N MET A 140 -8.20 -15.10 -19.49
CA MET A 140 -8.55 -13.76 -20.00
C MET A 140 -9.91 -13.68 -20.71
N HIS A 141 -10.40 -14.81 -21.26
CA HIS A 141 -11.68 -14.92 -21.95
C HIS A 141 -12.88 -15.22 -21.04
N SER A 142 -12.65 -15.57 -19.77
CA SER A 142 -13.70 -15.74 -18.75
C SER A 142 -14.25 -14.41 -18.23
N PHE A 143 -13.88 -13.31 -18.89
CA PHE A 143 -14.31 -11.95 -18.61
C PHE A 143 -15.83 -11.89 -18.49
N HIS A 144 -16.32 -11.85 -17.25
CA HIS A 144 -17.71 -11.56 -17.03
C HIS A 144 -17.90 -10.12 -17.44
N LYS A 145 -18.76 -9.91 -18.46
CA LYS A 145 -19.17 -8.61 -18.98
C LYS A 145 -19.96 -7.83 -17.93
N MET A 146 -19.39 -7.60 -16.75
CA MET A 146 -19.82 -6.50 -15.92
C MET A 146 -19.47 -5.25 -16.73
N LYS A 147 -20.48 -4.67 -17.37
CA LYS A 147 -20.33 -3.41 -18.11
C LYS A 147 -20.08 -2.31 -17.08
N SER A 148 -18.83 -2.17 -16.66
CA SER A 148 -18.41 -1.03 -15.86
C SER A 148 -17.83 0.00 -16.81
N SER A 149 -18.56 1.08 -17.08
CA SER A 149 -17.96 2.21 -17.78
C SER A 149 -16.93 2.87 -16.86
N LEU A 150 -15.78 3.24 -17.43
CA LEU A 150 -14.78 4.00 -16.71
C LEU A 150 -15.40 5.26 -16.07
N PRO A 151 -15.31 5.45 -14.74
CA PRO A 151 -15.87 6.61 -14.08
C PRO A 151 -15.21 7.93 -14.51
N ASN A 152 -16.03 8.96 -14.75
CA ASN A 152 -15.61 10.32 -15.10
C ASN A 152 -14.56 10.36 -16.24
N PRO A 153 -14.87 9.82 -17.43
CA PRO A 153 -13.89 9.68 -18.50
C PRO A 153 -13.35 11.05 -18.94
N GLY A 154 -12.02 11.16 -19.06
CA GLY A 154 -11.35 12.42 -19.44
C GLY A 154 -11.10 13.41 -18.29
N GLU A 155 -11.64 13.15 -17.10
CA GLU A 155 -11.47 14.02 -15.94
C GLU A 155 -10.44 13.46 -14.95
N LEU A 156 -9.67 14.34 -14.30
CA LEU A 156 -8.70 14.00 -13.24
C LEU A 156 -9.39 13.82 -11.88
N ILE A 157 -10.34 12.90 -11.83
CA ILE A 157 -11.12 12.56 -10.63
C ILE A 157 -11.23 11.04 -10.54
N PHE A 158 -10.98 10.49 -9.34
CA PHE A 158 -11.24 9.08 -9.04
C PHE A 158 -12.65 8.91 -8.46
N SER A 159 -13.29 7.78 -8.75
CA SER A 159 -14.57 7.37 -8.15
C SER A 159 -14.71 5.85 -8.21
N TYR A 160 -15.01 5.22 -7.08
CA TYR A 160 -15.18 3.76 -6.99
C TYR A 160 -16.56 3.35 -6.46
N SER A 161 -17.38 4.28 -5.95
CA SER A 161 -18.70 3.96 -5.40
C SER A 161 -19.66 3.40 -6.46
N GLY A 162 -19.70 4.00 -7.66
CA GLY A 162 -20.56 3.53 -8.75
C GLY A 162 -20.20 2.13 -9.24
N MET A 163 -18.89 1.83 -9.31
CA MET A 163 -18.38 0.50 -9.62
C MET A 163 -18.81 -0.51 -8.55
N LEU A 164 -18.65 -0.18 -7.27
CA LEU A 164 -19.08 -1.02 -6.15
C LEU A 164 -20.59 -1.30 -6.20
N SER A 165 -21.42 -0.29 -6.46
CA SER A 165 -22.87 -0.48 -6.58
C SER A 165 -23.24 -1.33 -7.79
N ALA A 166 -22.53 -1.20 -8.92
CA ALA A 166 -22.72 -2.09 -10.06
C ALA A 166 -22.35 -3.55 -9.72
N PHE A 167 -21.29 -3.73 -8.94
CA PHE A 167 -20.84 -5.02 -8.45
C PHE A 167 -21.86 -5.67 -7.50
N GLN A 168 -22.39 -4.90 -6.54
CA GLN A 168 -23.45 -5.35 -5.63
C GLN A 168 -24.68 -5.83 -6.38
N ARG A 169 -25.19 -5.00 -7.32
CA ARG A 169 -26.33 -5.39 -8.16
C ARG A 169 -26.04 -6.63 -8.99
N TYR A 170 -24.82 -6.78 -9.49
CA TYR A 170 -24.44 -7.97 -10.23
C TYR A 170 -24.52 -9.22 -9.34
N LEU A 171 -23.98 -9.17 -8.13
CA LEU A 171 -24.04 -10.27 -7.17
C LEU A 171 -25.48 -10.60 -6.73
N GLU A 172 -26.34 -9.60 -6.54
CA GLU A 172 -27.75 -9.79 -6.20
C GLU A 172 -28.55 -10.48 -7.32
N ASN A 173 -28.11 -10.34 -8.58
CA ASN A 173 -28.75 -10.96 -9.74
C ASN A 173 -28.22 -12.36 -10.07
N ILE A 174 -27.21 -12.85 -9.35
CA ILE A 174 -26.78 -14.26 -9.43
C ILE A 174 -27.88 -15.09 -8.75
N SER A 175 -28.43 -16.07 -9.48
CA SER A 175 -29.55 -16.88 -8.98
C SER A 175 -29.16 -17.59 -7.68
N HIS A 176 -30.08 -17.68 -6.71
CA HIS A 176 -29.81 -18.36 -5.42
C HIS A 176 -29.38 -19.83 -5.56
N ASP A 177 -29.69 -20.48 -6.69
CA ASP A 177 -29.28 -21.85 -7.00
C ASP A 177 -27.85 -21.95 -7.57
N ASP A 178 -27.24 -20.84 -8.00
CA ASP A 178 -25.84 -20.81 -8.44
C ASP A 178 -24.94 -20.58 -7.21
N GLU A 179 -24.38 -21.66 -6.67
CA GLU A 179 -23.41 -21.57 -5.58
C GLU A 179 -22.19 -20.75 -6.03
N LEU A 180 -21.84 -19.71 -5.27
CA LEU A 180 -20.60 -18.93 -5.47
C LEU A 180 -19.39 -19.79 -5.11
N THR A 181 -18.99 -20.67 -6.02
CA THR A 181 -17.75 -21.44 -5.91
C THR A 181 -16.55 -20.52 -5.74
N GLU A 182 -15.46 -21.02 -5.15
CA GLU A 182 -14.23 -20.22 -4.98
C GLU A 182 -13.68 -19.72 -6.33
N GLN A 183 -13.76 -20.55 -7.38
CA GLN A 183 -13.40 -20.14 -8.74
C GLN A 183 -14.26 -18.97 -9.23
N ARG A 184 -15.57 -19.03 -8.96
CA ARG A 184 -16.50 -17.98 -9.35
C ARG A 184 -16.21 -16.66 -8.62
N LYS A 185 -15.88 -16.73 -7.33
CA LYS A 185 -15.45 -15.55 -6.56
C LYS A 185 -14.15 -14.98 -7.10
N ALA A 186 -13.19 -15.82 -7.49
CA ALA A 186 -11.94 -15.38 -8.09
C ALA A 186 -12.15 -14.66 -9.44
N GLU A 187 -13.02 -15.17 -10.30
CA GLU A 187 -13.40 -14.51 -11.56
C GLU A 187 -13.99 -13.11 -11.34
N ILE A 188 -14.91 -13.04 -10.37
CA ILE A 188 -15.61 -11.81 -10.03
C ILE A 188 -14.63 -10.80 -9.39
N ALA A 189 -13.80 -11.25 -8.45
CA ALA A 189 -12.74 -10.46 -7.82
C ALA A 189 -11.74 -9.93 -8.86
N TRP A 190 -11.28 -10.78 -9.78
CA TRP A 190 -10.38 -10.38 -10.87
C TRP A 190 -11.01 -9.32 -11.76
N THR A 191 -12.29 -9.48 -12.09
CA THR A 191 -13.05 -8.49 -12.88
C THR A 191 -13.09 -7.13 -12.17
N PHE A 192 -13.32 -7.10 -10.86
CA PHE A 192 -13.26 -5.86 -10.09
C PHE A 192 -11.85 -5.23 -10.11
N GLN A 193 -10.82 -6.02 -9.81
CA GLN A 193 -9.43 -5.55 -9.78
C GLN A 193 -9.03 -4.93 -11.11
N HIS A 194 -9.39 -5.58 -12.22
CA HIS A 194 -9.12 -5.10 -13.56
C HIS A 194 -9.71 -3.71 -13.79
N HIS A 195 -11.00 -3.50 -13.54
CA HIS A 195 -11.63 -2.18 -13.73
C HIS A 195 -11.11 -1.13 -12.73
N ALA A 196 -10.78 -1.54 -11.50
CA ALA A 196 -10.21 -0.63 -10.51
C ALA A 196 -8.82 -0.13 -10.95
N ILE A 197 -7.97 -1.02 -11.49
CA ILE A 197 -6.65 -0.70 -12.03
C ILE A 197 -6.77 0.10 -13.33
N GLU A 198 -7.70 -0.25 -14.22
CA GLU A 198 -7.96 0.50 -15.47
C GLU A 198 -8.25 1.98 -15.18
N GLN A 199 -8.97 2.27 -14.09
CA GLN A 199 -9.19 3.63 -13.65
C GLN A 199 -7.89 4.32 -13.22
N LEU A 200 -7.04 3.65 -12.42
CA LEU A 200 -5.73 4.18 -12.03
C LEU A 200 -4.87 4.52 -13.26
N GLU A 201 -4.77 3.59 -14.21
CA GLU A 201 -4.01 3.76 -15.45
C GLU A 201 -4.54 4.93 -16.29
N SER A 202 -5.86 5.03 -16.42
CA SER A 202 -6.49 6.12 -17.17
C SER A 202 -6.20 7.49 -16.55
N LYS A 203 -6.35 7.64 -15.23
CA LYS A 203 -6.07 8.91 -14.55
C LYS A 203 -4.58 9.23 -14.52
N LEU A 204 -3.72 8.24 -14.36
CA LEU A 204 -2.27 8.42 -14.48
C LEU A 204 -1.89 8.93 -15.88
N SER A 205 -2.43 8.32 -16.94
CA SER A 205 -2.21 8.78 -18.32
C SER A 205 -2.72 10.20 -18.55
N LEU A 206 -3.91 10.54 -18.03
CA LEU A 206 -4.44 11.90 -18.08
C LEU A 206 -3.56 12.89 -17.31
N GLY A 207 -3.03 12.49 -16.15
CA GLY A 207 -2.15 13.30 -15.31
C GLY A 207 -0.82 13.58 -15.99
N LEU A 208 -0.20 12.57 -16.57
CA LEU A 208 1.03 12.73 -17.36
C LEU A 208 0.83 13.67 -18.55
N LYS A 209 -0.29 13.53 -19.28
CA LYS A 209 -0.65 14.46 -20.37
C LYS A 209 -0.92 15.86 -19.87
N TRP A 210 -1.51 16.01 -18.69
CA TRP A 210 -1.72 17.31 -18.07
C TRP A 210 -0.38 17.96 -17.71
N CYS A 211 0.55 17.22 -17.11
CA CYS A 211 1.91 17.68 -16.79
C CYS A 211 2.66 18.16 -18.03
N ASP A 212 2.65 17.36 -19.10
CA ASP A 212 3.29 17.70 -20.38
C ASP A 212 2.76 19.04 -20.95
N ARG A 213 1.43 19.21 -21.00
CA ARG A 213 0.80 20.46 -21.46
C ARG A 213 1.14 21.69 -20.61
N HIS A 214 1.50 21.51 -19.35
CA HIS A 214 1.87 22.59 -18.42
C HIS A 214 3.39 22.73 -18.26
N GLY A 215 4.19 22.07 -19.10
CA GLY A 215 5.65 22.22 -19.12
C GLY A 215 6.38 21.47 -18.01
N HIS A 216 5.77 20.43 -17.43
CA HIS A 216 6.41 19.57 -16.45
C HIS A 216 6.97 18.31 -17.14
N ASP A 217 8.30 18.21 -17.24
CA ASP A 217 9.02 17.03 -17.77
C ASP A 217 9.08 15.91 -16.71
N ILE A 218 8.11 15.01 -16.74
CA ILE A 218 7.98 13.91 -15.77
C ILE A 218 8.79 12.70 -16.22
N LYS A 219 9.84 12.35 -15.46
CA LYS A 219 10.70 11.19 -15.72
C LYS A 219 10.42 9.98 -14.83
N HIS A 220 9.75 10.22 -13.71
CA HIS A 220 9.50 9.21 -12.69
C HIS A 220 8.02 9.18 -12.32
N VAL A 221 7.49 7.97 -12.16
CA VAL A 221 6.19 7.68 -11.57
C VAL A 221 6.45 6.89 -10.29
N VAL A 222 5.98 7.39 -9.16
CA VAL A 222 6.08 6.71 -7.87
C VAL A 222 4.71 6.15 -7.51
N VAL A 223 4.63 4.90 -7.07
CA VAL A 223 3.40 4.30 -6.55
C VAL A 223 3.63 3.96 -5.08
N SER A 224 2.74 4.41 -4.19
CA SER A 224 2.92 4.32 -2.74
C SER A 224 1.60 4.01 -2.03
N GLY A 225 1.71 3.56 -0.77
CA GLY A 225 0.57 3.24 0.09
C GLY A 225 0.36 1.74 0.33
N GLY A 226 -0.61 1.40 1.18
CA GLY A 226 -0.86 0.02 1.62
C GLY A 226 -1.25 -0.94 0.51
N VAL A 227 -1.81 -0.43 -0.60
CA VAL A 227 -2.12 -1.23 -1.80
C VAL A 227 -0.88 -1.39 -2.69
N ALA A 228 0.18 -0.61 -2.47
CA ALA A 228 1.45 -0.67 -3.20
C ALA A 228 2.59 -1.42 -2.47
N ASN A 229 2.37 -1.82 -1.21
CA ASN A 229 3.27 -2.57 -0.31
C ASN A 229 4.75 -2.11 -0.28
N ASN A 230 5.07 -1.10 0.55
CA ASN A 230 6.42 -0.51 0.66
C ASN A 230 7.38 -1.20 1.67
N ALA A 231 7.02 -2.36 2.22
CA ALA A 231 7.83 -3.01 3.26
C ALA A 231 9.25 -3.40 2.77
N ALA A 232 9.37 -3.79 1.50
CA ALA A 232 10.64 -4.20 0.90
C ALA A 232 11.67 -3.05 0.84
N MET A 233 11.24 -1.81 0.58
CA MET A 233 12.17 -0.67 0.53
C MET A 233 12.65 -0.27 1.92
N ILE A 234 11.78 -0.35 2.93
CA ILE A 234 12.16 -0.13 4.33
C ILE A 234 13.22 -1.15 4.77
N ALA A 235 13.02 -2.42 4.44
CA ALA A 235 14.00 -3.48 4.72
C ALA A 235 15.34 -3.20 4.02
N TRP A 236 15.30 -2.87 2.72
CA TRP A 236 16.51 -2.56 1.96
C TRP A 236 17.29 -1.37 2.54
N ALA A 237 16.64 -0.24 2.81
CA ALA A 237 17.28 0.95 3.35
C ALA A 237 17.88 0.69 4.74
N SER A 238 17.19 -0.10 5.56
CA SER A 238 17.74 -0.50 6.85
C SER A 238 18.99 -1.36 6.70
N MET A 239 19.00 -2.29 5.74
CA MET A 239 20.14 -3.17 5.49
C MET A 239 21.37 -2.39 5.03
N GLU A 240 21.22 -1.35 4.21
CA GLU A 240 22.33 -0.46 3.88
C GLU A 240 22.94 0.23 5.10
N ARG A 241 22.10 0.74 6.01
CA ARG A 241 22.57 1.39 7.25
C ARG A 241 23.27 0.39 8.17
N PHE A 242 22.71 -0.80 8.35
CA PHE A 242 23.34 -1.87 9.14
C PHE A 242 24.70 -2.28 8.58
N LEU A 243 24.83 -2.47 7.26
CA LEU A 243 26.10 -2.81 6.61
C LEU A 243 27.17 -1.72 6.75
N LYS A 244 26.76 -0.45 6.86
CA LYS A 244 27.64 0.71 7.11
C LYS A 244 27.93 0.93 8.60
N ASN A 245 27.39 0.10 9.48
CA ASN A 245 27.42 0.26 10.93
C ASN A 245 26.86 1.62 11.40
N ASP A 246 25.89 2.16 10.66
CA ASP A 246 25.15 3.38 10.95
C ASP A 246 23.85 3.01 11.68
N HIS A 247 23.79 3.34 12.97
CA HIS A 247 22.70 2.97 13.85
C HIS A 247 22.24 4.16 14.68
N ASP A 248 20.97 4.16 15.01
CA ASP A 248 20.35 5.17 15.86
C ASP A 248 20.40 4.75 17.34
N SER A 249 20.40 5.76 18.22
CA SER A 249 20.20 5.54 19.65
C SER A 249 18.77 5.06 19.94
N TYR A 250 18.60 4.30 21.02
CA TYR A 250 17.28 3.79 21.42
C TYR A 250 16.31 4.89 21.89
N ASP A 251 16.79 6.09 22.15
CA ASP A 251 15.97 7.26 22.50
C ASP A 251 15.49 8.08 21.27
N ILE A 252 15.89 7.72 20.04
CA ILE A 252 15.59 8.46 18.80
C ILE A 252 14.13 8.98 18.67
N ASP A 253 13.97 10.28 18.44
CA ASP A 253 12.64 10.90 18.28
C ASP A 253 11.97 10.56 16.96
N LEU A 254 10.63 10.49 16.98
CA LEU A 254 9.82 10.37 15.78
C LEU A 254 9.83 11.65 14.94
N ARG A 255 9.70 11.50 13.62
CA ARG A 255 9.51 12.63 12.70
C ARG A 255 8.19 12.45 11.96
N SER A 256 7.07 12.83 12.59
CA SER A 256 5.74 12.73 11.97
C SER A 256 5.64 13.54 10.68
N GLU A 257 6.35 14.67 10.64
CA GLU A 257 6.65 15.45 9.45
C GLU A 257 8.16 15.27 9.19
N TRP A 258 8.49 14.50 8.15
CA TRP A 258 9.86 14.28 7.70
C TRP A 258 9.88 14.44 6.20
N SER A 259 10.63 15.43 5.71
CA SER A 259 10.80 15.66 4.30
C SER A 259 11.80 14.67 3.71
N ILE A 260 11.56 14.24 2.47
CA ILE A 260 12.47 13.34 1.76
C ILE A 260 13.80 14.02 1.40
N GLU A 261 13.83 15.36 1.32
CA GLU A 261 15.07 16.13 1.09
C GLU A 261 16.04 16.03 2.28
N ASP A 262 15.52 15.81 3.50
CA ASP A 262 16.30 15.67 4.73
C ASP A 262 17.05 14.32 4.81
N LEU A 263 16.94 13.44 3.81
CA LEU A 263 17.64 12.15 3.78
C LEU A 263 19.08 12.24 3.28
N ASN A 264 19.41 13.30 2.52
CA ASN A 264 20.73 13.50 1.91
C ASN A 264 21.61 14.52 2.67
N SER A 265 21.09 15.07 3.78
CA SER A 265 21.77 16.00 4.70
C SER A 265 22.33 15.27 5.91
#